data_AF-A0A1Q6YC58-F1
#
_entry.id   AF-A0A1Q6YC58-F1
#
_cell.length_a   1.000
_cell.length_b   1.000
_cell.length_c   1.000
_cell.angle_alpha   90.00
_cell.angle_beta   90.00
_cell.angle_gamma   90.00
#
_symmetry.space_group_name_H-M   'P 1'
#
loop_
_entity.id
_entity.type
_entity.pdbx_description
1 polymer ?
#
loop_
_entity_poly.entity_id
_entity_poly.type
_entity_poly.pdbx_seq_one_letter_code
_entity_poly.pdbx_strand_id
1 'polypeptide(L)'
;MSRRLVAVTLFAASLLSAAPQTQFPDTPAAHQFAAWLEAFNSGDRAKLLGFLQKNNPARAGQIDQEMGFRRMTGGFDFKKTEESAATRFAGVVKERDSDSFARFVLEVESAESLHISQFDLRLIPTPAEFAVPRLTEDCALAALRNELDKRAAEDKFAGAVLVVKSGKPIFTGAYGLADREKKVPNKLDTQVRIGSMNKMFTAVAVLQLAQVGKIKLSDPLGKYLSDYPNKELASKVTIHHLLTHTGGTGDFFGPEFDKHQLELRSLFTVLRTAKTGTSAVCLPESLTIRFRH
;
A
#
# COMPACT_ATOMS: atom_id res chain seq x y z
N MET A 1 66.97 -25.46 27.95
CA MET A 1 66.13 -25.68 26.75
C MET A 1 64.77 -25.06 27.01
N SER A 2 64.47 -23.93 26.35
CA SER A 2 63.25 -23.14 26.56
C SER A 2 62.09 -23.70 25.72
N ARG A 3 60.94 -23.98 26.34
CA ARG A 3 59.67 -24.27 25.64
C ARG A 3 58.73 -23.07 25.82
N ARG A 4 58.41 -22.41 24.72
CA ARG A 4 57.41 -21.34 24.62
C ARG A 4 56.00 -21.96 24.65
N LEU A 5 55.12 -21.47 25.53
CA LEU A 5 53.68 -21.67 25.39
C LEU A 5 53.10 -20.53 24.55
N VAL A 6 52.40 -20.89 23.48
CA VAL A 6 51.58 -19.99 22.66
C VAL A 6 50.16 -20.07 23.22
N ALA A 7 49.65 -18.96 23.74
CA ALA A 7 48.24 -18.83 24.10
C ALA A 7 47.46 -18.37 22.86
N VAL A 8 46.59 -19.24 22.35
CA VAL A 8 45.62 -18.92 21.29
C VAL A 8 44.35 -18.42 21.97
N THR A 9 44.06 -17.12 21.84
CA THR A 9 42.82 -16.53 22.34
C THR A 9 41.72 -16.76 21.30
N LEU A 10 40.79 -17.67 21.59
CA LEU A 10 39.57 -17.83 20.81
C LEU A 10 38.63 -16.62 21.07
N PHE A 11 38.33 -15.86 20.02
CA PHE A 11 37.19 -14.94 20.01
C PHE A 11 35.91 -15.76 19.83
N ALA A 12 35.17 -15.97 20.91
CA ALA A 12 33.80 -16.46 20.83
C ALA A 12 32.89 -15.30 20.42
N ALA A 13 32.47 -15.28 19.16
CA ALA A 13 31.41 -14.39 18.69
C ALA A 13 30.08 -14.87 19.27
N SER A 14 29.64 -14.24 20.37
CA SER A 14 28.31 -14.42 20.92
C SER A 14 27.28 -13.76 20.00
N LEU A 15 26.58 -14.57 19.20
CA LEU A 15 25.32 -14.18 18.58
C LEU A 15 24.28 -13.97 19.70
N LEU A 16 24.20 -12.74 20.22
CA LEU A 16 23.08 -12.34 21.07
C LEU A 16 21.82 -12.30 20.22
N SER A 17 20.89 -13.21 20.52
CA SER A 17 19.48 -13.04 20.19
C SER A 17 19.00 -11.77 20.91
N ALA A 18 18.92 -10.66 20.17
CA ALA A 18 18.42 -9.40 20.70
C ALA A 18 16.91 -9.54 20.96
N ALA A 19 16.51 -9.43 22.22
CA ALA A 19 15.12 -9.18 22.59
C ALA A 19 14.61 -7.92 21.84
N PRO A 20 13.31 -7.83 21.51
CA PRO A 20 12.78 -6.64 20.85
C PRO A 20 13.05 -5.40 21.72
N GLN A 21 13.99 -4.56 21.30
CA GLN A 21 14.20 -3.24 21.89
C GLN A 21 13.01 -2.36 21.52
N THR A 22 12.14 -2.10 22.49
CA THR A 22 10.99 -1.20 22.36
C THR A 22 11.34 0.26 22.62
N GLN A 23 12.56 0.53 23.09
CA GLN A 23 13.06 1.88 23.35
C GLN A 23 14.01 2.31 22.22
N PHE A 24 13.87 3.56 21.79
CA PHE A 24 14.78 4.14 20.80
C PHE A 24 16.21 4.22 21.36
N PRO A 25 17.23 3.87 20.56
CA PRO A 25 18.61 4.15 20.91
C PRO A 25 18.86 5.65 21.09
N ASP A 26 19.83 5.99 21.94
CA ASP A 26 20.28 7.37 22.14
C ASP A 26 21.27 7.78 21.03
N THR A 27 20.73 8.00 19.83
CA THR A 27 21.48 8.57 18.70
C THR A 27 20.70 9.71 18.05
N PRO A 28 21.38 10.70 17.45
CA PRO A 28 20.70 11.82 16.80
C PRO A 28 19.69 11.39 15.72
N ALA A 29 20.05 10.45 14.85
CA ALA A 29 19.12 9.92 13.84
C ALA A 29 17.92 9.17 14.46
N ALA A 30 18.12 8.44 15.56
CA ALA A 30 17.02 7.76 16.25
C ALA A 30 16.05 8.77 16.92
N HIS A 31 16.58 9.83 17.53
CA HIS A 31 15.77 10.94 18.05
C HIS A 31 14.98 11.64 16.95
N GLN A 32 15.60 11.84 15.77
CA GLN A 32 14.94 12.44 14.63
C GLN A 32 13.76 11.59 14.13
N PHE A 33 13.95 10.27 14.05
CA PHE A 33 12.87 9.34 13.73
C PHE A 33 11.76 9.34 14.78
N ALA A 34 12.11 9.34 16.07
CA ALA A 34 11.14 9.37 17.16
C ALA A 34 10.27 10.63 17.11
N ALA A 35 10.87 11.79 16.85
CA ALA A 35 10.15 13.06 16.67
C ALA A 35 9.24 13.05 15.43
N TRP A 36 9.70 12.48 14.31
CA TRP A 36 8.83 12.27 13.15
C TRP A 36 7.65 11.35 13.50
N LEU A 37 7.92 10.22 14.15
CA LEU A 37 6.92 9.22 14.50
C LEU A 37 5.85 9.80 15.43
N GLU A 38 6.26 10.60 16.42
CA GLU A 38 5.33 11.31 17.31
C GLU A 38 4.45 12.29 16.53
N ALA A 39 5.07 13.15 15.70
CA ALA A 39 4.34 14.14 14.91
C ALA A 39 3.36 13.45 13.94
N PHE A 40 3.78 12.38 13.27
CA PHE A 40 2.95 11.59 12.36
C PHE A 40 1.81 10.90 13.10
N ASN A 41 2.10 10.20 14.20
CA ASN A 41 1.10 9.46 14.97
C ASN A 41 0.04 10.38 15.61
N SER A 42 0.41 11.63 15.93
CA SER A 42 -0.51 12.61 16.50
C SER A 42 -1.73 12.85 15.61
N GLY A 43 -1.62 12.66 14.28
CA GLY A 43 -2.67 12.99 13.32
C GLY A 43 -2.96 14.48 13.21
N ASP A 44 -2.14 15.34 13.84
CA ASP A 44 -2.25 16.79 13.77
C ASP A 44 -1.44 17.31 12.58
N ARG A 45 -2.16 17.87 11.60
CA ARG A 45 -1.56 18.42 10.38
C ARG A 45 -0.54 19.51 10.67
N ALA A 46 -0.79 20.38 11.64
CA ALA A 46 0.10 21.49 11.95
C ALA A 46 1.39 20.99 12.62
N LYS A 47 1.28 20.01 13.53
CA LYS A 47 2.46 19.39 14.16
C LYS A 47 3.33 18.67 13.13
N LEU A 48 2.73 17.85 12.28
CA LEU A 48 3.48 17.14 11.23
C LEU A 48 4.10 18.13 10.24
N LEU A 49 3.35 19.15 9.81
CA LEU A 49 3.87 20.18 8.90
C LEU A 49 5.05 20.93 9.52
N GLY A 50 4.94 21.34 10.79
CA GLY A 50 6.03 22.03 11.49
C GLY A 50 7.29 21.18 11.60
N PHE A 51 7.14 19.87 11.87
CA PHE A 51 8.25 18.93 11.84
C PHE A 51 8.88 18.84 10.43
N LEU A 52 8.07 18.66 9.40
CA LEU A 52 8.57 18.49 8.03
C LEU A 52 9.20 19.78 7.49
N GLN A 53 8.65 20.96 7.76
CA GLN A 53 9.24 22.22 7.31
C GLN A 53 10.64 22.44 7.87
N LYS A 54 10.88 22.02 9.11
CA LYS A 54 12.18 22.13 9.75
C LYS A 54 13.16 21.07 9.26
N ASN A 55 12.71 19.83 9.05
CA ASN A 55 13.61 18.69 8.93
C ASN A 55 13.54 17.95 7.59
N ASN A 56 12.50 18.16 6.79
CA ASN A 56 12.32 17.57 5.45
C ASN A 56 11.40 18.46 4.56
N PRO A 57 11.91 19.60 4.07
CA PRO A 57 11.10 20.58 3.32
C PRO A 57 10.46 20.01 2.04
N ALA A 58 11.11 19.04 1.39
CA ALA A 58 10.58 18.39 0.19
C ALA A 58 9.27 17.65 0.47
N ARG A 59 9.19 16.90 1.57
CA ARG A 59 7.95 16.24 2.02
C ARG A 59 6.94 17.22 2.61
N ALA A 60 7.39 18.35 3.19
CA ALA A 60 6.48 19.39 3.68
C ALA A 60 5.56 19.94 2.57
N GLY A 61 6.06 20.03 1.32
CA GLY A 61 5.27 20.40 0.14
C GLY A 61 4.18 19.40 -0.24
N GLN A 62 4.20 18.18 0.32
CA GLN A 62 3.26 17.09 0.05
C GLN A 62 2.44 16.72 1.30
N ILE A 63 2.24 17.68 2.21
CA ILE A 63 1.59 17.43 3.51
C ILE A 63 0.23 16.73 3.40
N ASP A 64 -0.58 17.01 2.38
CA ASP A 64 -1.89 16.35 2.25
C ASP A 64 -1.76 14.87 1.88
N GLN A 65 -0.71 14.49 1.15
CA GLN A 65 -0.36 13.09 0.89
C GLN A 65 0.14 12.41 2.17
N GLU A 66 0.99 13.07 2.95
CA GLU A 66 1.47 12.57 4.25
C GLU A 66 0.30 12.37 5.24
N MET A 67 -0.65 13.30 5.28
CA MET A 67 -1.87 13.16 6.10
C MET A 67 -2.79 12.05 5.57
N GLY A 68 -2.88 11.89 4.25
CA GLY A 68 -3.56 10.76 3.62
C GLY A 68 -2.94 9.43 4.03
N PHE A 69 -1.61 9.34 3.96
CA PHE A 69 -0.85 8.17 4.38
C PHE A 69 -1.07 7.85 5.85
N ARG A 70 -1.01 8.84 6.74
CA ARG A 70 -1.33 8.68 8.16
C ARG A 70 -2.74 8.15 8.40
N ARG A 71 -3.74 8.64 7.65
CA ARG A 71 -5.12 8.15 7.76
C ARG A 71 -5.24 6.70 7.31
N MET A 72 -4.49 6.29 6.29
CA MET A 72 -4.51 4.90 5.81
C MET A 72 -3.87 3.93 6.79
N THR A 73 -2.79 4.33 7.46
CA THR A 73 -2.01 3.42 8.34
C THR A 73 -2.43 3.50 9.81
N GLY A 74 -3.12 4.57 10.20
CA GLY A 74 -3.41 4.86 11.60
C GLY A 74 -2.20 5.40 12.38
N GLY A 75 -1.06 5.54 11.72
CA GLY A 75 0.24 5.68 12.38
C GLY A 75 0.96 4.35 12.54
N PHE A 76 2.04 4.37 13.30
CA PHE A 76 2.95 3.25 13.47
C PHE A 76 3.36 3.04 14.92
N ASP A 77 3.50 1.78 15.31
CA ASP A 77 4.14 1.39 16.56
C ASP A 77 5.54 0.85 16.27
N PHE A 78 6.55 1.43 16.90
CA PHE A 78 7.92 0.95 16.82
C PHE A 78 8.05 -0.45 17.42
N LYS A 79 8.81 -1.34 16.75
CA LYS A 79 8.97 -2.74 17.15
C LYS A 79 10.41 -3.15 17.40
N LYS A 80 11.35 -2.67 16.58
CA LYS A 80 12.73 -3.17 16.60
C LYS A 80 13.69 -2.20 15.93
N THR A 81 14.86 -2.01 16.54
CA THR A 81 16.03 -1.43 15.89
C THR A 81 16.75 -2.50 15.08
N GLU A 82 17.09 -2.21 13.83
CA GLU A 82 17.96 -3.04 13.01
C GLU A 82 19.34 -2.40 12.83
N GLU A 83 19.40 -1.07 12.75
CA GLU A 83 20.63 -0.29 12.61
C GLU A 83 20.49 1.04 13.34
N SER A 84 21.55 1.48 14.03
CA SER A 84 21.57 2.77 14.71
C SER A 84 22.97 3.38 14.70
N ALA A 85 23.08 4.55 14.08
CA ALA A 85 24.28 5.37 14.01
C ALA A 85 23.91 6.85 14.19
N ALA A 86 24.90 7.74 14.16
CA ALA A 86 24.67 9.17 14.32
C ALA A 86 23.82 9.76 13.18
N THR A 87 24.06 9.33 11.95
CA THR A 87 23.42 9.87 10.74
C THR A 87 22.42 8.92 10.07
N ARG A 88 22.25 7.70 10.60
CA ARG A 88 21.40 6.66 10.01
C ARG A 88 20.69 5.88 11.08
N PHE A 89 19.39 5.64 10.88
CA PHE A 89 18.58 4.81 11.76
C PHE A 89 17.62 3.95 10.92
N ALA A 90 17.64 2.65 11.16
CA ALA A 90 16.75 1.71 10.47
C ALA A 90 16.14 0.71 11.46
N GLY A 91 14.93 0.28 11.14
CA GLY A 91 14.20 -0.62 12.01
C GLY A 91 12.86 -1.04 11.46
N VAL A 92 12.06 -1.64 12.32
CA VAL A 92 10.75 -2.18 12.00
C VAL A 92 9.67 -1.48 12.81
N VAL A 93 8.59 -1.14 12.11
CA VAL A 93 7.35 -0.63 12.69
C VAL A 93 6.17 -1.52 12.29
N LYS A 94 5.11 -1.52 13.10
CA LYS A 94 3.80 -2.11 12.76
C LYS A 94 2.80 -0.98 12.53
N GLU A 95 1.98 -1.08 11.50
CA GLU A 95 0.84 -0.17 11.35
C GLU A 95 -0.16 -0.31 12.52
N ARG A 96 -0.86 0.78 12.84
CA ARG A 96 -1.86 0.77 13.91
C ARG A 96 -3.22 0.27 13.45
N ASP A 97 -3.59 0.58 12.21
CA ASP A 97 -4.89 0.20 11.65
C ASP A 97 -4.84 -1.09 10.82
N SER A 98 -3.68 -1.76 10.71
CA SER A 98 -3.53 -3.05 10.04
C SER A 98 -2.51 -3.97 10.74
N ASP A 99 -2.41 -5.22 10.28
CA ASP A 99 -1.38 -6.16 10.73
C ASP A 99 -0.08 -6.11 9.91
N SER A 100 0.03 -5.09 9.05
CA SER A 100 1.21 -4.90 8.20
C SER A 100 2.40 -4.41 9.01
N PHE A 101 3.57 -4.92 8.63
CA PHE A 101 4.85 -4.46 9.13
C PHE A 101 5.56 -3.69 8.01
N ALA A 102 6.30 -2.67 8.41
CA ALA A 102 7.17 -1.95 7.49
C ALA A 102 8.58 -1.84 8.08
N ARG A 103 9.57 -1.96 7.20
CA ARG A 103 10.95 -1.57 7.49
C ARG A 103 11.11 -0.11 7.10
N PHE A 104 11.68 0.69 8.00
CA PHE A 104 12.06 2.06 7.70
C PHE A 104 13.58 2.20 7.63
N VAL A 105 14.02 3.16 6.83
CA VAL A 105 15.40 3.67 6.83
C VAL A 105 15.32 5.18 6.81
N LEU A 106 15.91 5.82 7.81
CA LEU A 106 16.05 7.27 7.92
C LEU A 106 17.53 7.63 7.90
N GLU A 107 17.88 8.58 7.03
CA GLU A 107 19.21 9.17 6.96
C GLU A 107 19.10 10.68 7.15
N VAL A 108 20.05 11.24 7.89
CA VAL A 108 20.22 12.69 8.03
C VAL A 108 21.54 13.14 7.42
N GLU A 109 21.57 14.37 6.90
CA GLU A 109 22.75 14.95 6.25
C GLU A 109 23.98 14.96 7.17
N SER A 110 23.79 15.32 8.44
CA SER A 110 24.82 15.27 9.48
C SER A 110 24.19 15.17 10.88
N ALA A 111 25.02 14.88 11.88
CA ALA A 111 24.58 14.81 13.28
C ALA A 111 24.24 16.18 13.88
N GLU A 112 24.66 17.27 13.22
CA GLU A 112 24.41 18.65 13.64
C GLU A 112 23.16 19.26 13.00
N SER A 113 22.95 19.07 11.69
CA SER A 113 21.79 19.66 10.99
C SER A 113 20.50 18.86 11.20
N LEU A 114 20.62 17.53 11.30
CA LEU A 114 19.51 16.58 11.41
C LEU A 114 18.45 16.69 10.30
N HIS A 115 18.78 17.37 9.20
CA HIS A 115 17.94 17.41 8.01
C HIS A 115 17.88 16.02 7.40
N ILE A 116 16.68 15.52 7.18
CA ILE A 116 16.41 14.20 6.63
C ILE A 116 16.68 14.24 5.12
N SER A 117 17.77 13.60 4.71
CA SER A 117 18.15 13.46 3.29
C SER A 117 17.38 12.32 2.62
N GLN A 118 17.11 11.24 3.36
CA GLN A 118 16.39 10.08 2.88
C GLN A 118 15.47 9.53 3.96
N PHE A 119 14.25 9.19 3.58
CA PHE A 119 13.33 8.46 4.44
C PHE A 119 12.51 7.48 3.62
N ASP A 120 12.83 6.20 3.78
CA ASP A 120 12.14 5.09 3.13
C ASP A 120 11.33 4.31 4.14
N LEU A 121 10.16 3.85 3.68
CA LEU A 121 9.30 2.98 4.43
C LEU A 121 8.72 1.93 3.49
N ARG A 122 9.07 0.66 3.72
CA ARG A 122 8.71 -0.44 2.83
C ARG A 122 7.97 -1.52 3.60
N LEU A 123 6.81 -1.93 3.09
CA LEU A 123 6.09 -3.09 3.60
C LEU A 123 6.97 -4.34 3.54
N ILE A 124 7.00 -5.08 4.63
CA ILE A 124 7.72 -6.34 4.76
C ILE A 124 6.74 -7.45 5.19
N PRO A 125 7.04 -8.72 4.88
CA PRO A 125 6.34 -9.83 5.52
C PRO A 125 6.44 -9.71 7.04
N THR A 126 5.43 -10.21 7.76
CA THR A 126 5.45 -10.29 9.22
C THR A 126 6.74 -10.99 9.68
N PRO A 127 7.62 -10.31 10.44
CA PRO A 127 8.82 -10.95 10.98
C PRO A 127 8.47 -12.14 11.85
N ALA A 128 9.33 -13.17 11.83
CA ALA A 128 9.06 -14.45 12.51
C ALA A 128 8.85 -14.27 14.03
N GLU A 129 9.57 -13.32 14.64
CA GLU A 129 9.43 -12.95 16.06
C GLU A 129 8.08 -12.30 16.40
N PHE A 130 7.33 -11.83 15.40
CA PHE A 130 5.99 -11.25 15.54
C PHE A 130 4.90 -12.10 14.87
N ALA A 131 5.23 -13.34 14.47
CA ALA A 131 4.26 -14.23 13.86
C ALA A 131 3.12 -14.54 14.83
N VAL A 132 1.88 -14.34 14.37
CA VAL A 132 0.70 -14.70 15.15
C VAL A 132 0.57 -16.24 15.14
N PRO A 133 0.37 -16.88 16.31
CA PRO A 133 0.12 -18.31 16.36
C PRO A 133 -1.07 -18.71 15.49
N ARG A 134 -0.98 -19.89 14.87
CA ARG A 134 -2.09 -20.41 14.08
C ARG A 134 -3.29 -20.70 14.98
N LEU A 135 -4.38 -20.00 14.76
CA LEU A 135 -5.64 -20.24 15.46
C LEU A 135 -6.33 -21.49 14.92
N THR A 136 -7.12 -22.13 15.78
CA THR A 136 -8.16 -23.07 15.33
C THR A 136 -9.22 -22.30 14.53
N GLU A 137 -10.04 -23.02 13.76
CA GLU A 137 -11.10 -22.39 12.96
C GLU A 137 -12.06 -21.58 13.84
N ASP A 138 -12.55 -22.17 14.93
CA ASP A 138 -13.49 -21.49 15.84
C ASP A 138 -12.88 -20.23 16.47
N CYS A 139 -11.63 -20.30 16.92
CA CYS A 139 -10.92 -19.14 17.45
C CYS A 139 -10.71 -18.06 16.38
N ALA A 140 -10.39 -18.45 15.13
CA ALA A 140 -10.21 -17.51 14.03
C ALA A 140 -11.53 -16.82 13.65
N LEU A 141 -12.64 -17.55 13.61
CA LEU A 141 -13.96 -17.00 13.31
C LEU A 141 -14.45 -16.08 14.43
N ALA A 142 -14.20 -16.43 15.69
CA ALA A 142 -14.51 -15.56 16.82
C ALA A 142 -13.67 -14.28 16.80
N ALA A 143 -12.36 -14.39 16.52
CA ALA A 143 -11.47 -13.24 16.40
C ALA A 143 -11.89 -12.32 15.23
N LEU A 144 -12.22 -12.89 14.07
CA LEU A 144 -12.72 -12.15 12.92
C LEU A 144 -14.00 -11.38 13.25
N ARG A 145 -14.97 -12.03 13.91
CA ARG A 145 -16.22 -11.39 14.32
C ARG A 145 -15.95 -10.19 15.24
N ASN A 146 -15.16 -10.40 16.28
CA ASN A 146 -14.83 -9.34 17.25
C ASN A 146 -14.12 -8.14 16.58
N GLU A 147 -13.19 -8.41 15.66
CA GLU A 147 -12.49 -7.34 14.95
C GLU A 147 -13.40 -6.58 13.99
N LEU A 148 -14.31 -7.28 13.29
CA LEU A 148 -15.31 -6.64 12.43
C LEU A 148 -16.31 -5.80 13.23
N ASP A 149 -16.79 -6.31 14.37
CA ASP A 149 -17.67 -5.57 15.28
C ASP A 149 -16.98 -4.30 15.79
N LYS A 150 -15.73 -4.42 16.26
CA LYS A 150 -14.91 -3.28 16.71
C LYS A 150 -14.73 -2.24 15.59
N ARG A 151 -14.28 -2.65 14.41
CA ARG A 151 -14.04 -1.72 13.30
C ARG A 151 -15.31 -1.07 12.79
N ALA A 152 -16.43 -1.80 12.78
CA ALA A 152 -17.72 -1.24 12.43
C ALA A 152 -18.20 -0.19 13.44
N ALA A 153 -18.01 -0.44 14.74
CA ALA A 153 -18.33 0.51 15.81
C ALA A 153 -17.46 1.79 15.74
N GLU A 154 -16.21 1.66 15.28
CA GLU A 154 -15.29 2.79 15.05
C GLU A 154 -15.51 3.49 13.68
N ASP A 155 -16.50 3.08 12.88
CA ASP A 155 -16.73 3.52 11.48
C ASP A 155 -15.50 3.34 10.56
N LYS A 156 -14.58 2.42 10.93
CA LYS A 156 -13.41 2.04 10.14
C LYS A 156 -13.67 0.89 9.17
N PHE A 157 -14.83 0.22 9.29
CA PHE A 157 -15.26 -0.81 8.35
C PHE A 157 -16.77 -0.73 8.10
N ALA A 158 -17.15 -0.80 6.82
CA ALA A 158 -18.53 -0.95 6.39
C ALA A 158 -18.56 -1.81 5.12
N GLY A 159 -19.37 -2.86 5.11
CA GLY A 159 -19.49 -3.77 3.97
C GLY A 159 -19.96 -5.16 4.35
N ALA A 160 -19.81 -6.10 3.42
CA ALA A 160 -20.11 -7.51 3.63
C ALA A 160 -18.84 -8.36 3.60
N VAL A 161 -18.80 -9.41 4.42
CA VAL A 161 -17.68 -10.36 4.52
C VAL A 161 -18.21 -11.77 4.32
N LEU A 162 -17.52 -12.54 3.48
CA LEU A 162 -17.78 -13.95 3.22
C LEU A 162 -16.46 -14.72 3.31
N VAL A 163 -16.43 -15.77 4.15
CA VAL A 163 -15.32 -16.73 4.20
C VAL A 163 -15.85 -18.09 3.77
N VAL A 164 -15.19 -18.68 2.76
CA VAL A 164 -15.55 -19.98 2.21
C VAL A 164 -14.40 -20.95 2.40
N LYS A 165 -14.70 -22.15 2.91
CA LYS A 165 -13.75 -23.25 3.02
C LYS A 165 -14.34 -24.50 2.37
N SER A 166 -13.58 -25.10 1.45
CA SER A 166 -14.02 -26.29 0.70
C SER A 166 -15.40 -26.13 0.05
N GLY A 167 -15.65 -24.96 -0.55
CA GLY A 167 -16.92 -24.63 -1.22
C GLY A 167 -18.09 -24.31 -0.28
N LYS A 168 -17.91 -24.33 1.04
CA LYS A 168 -18.95 -24.02 2.03
C LYS A 168 -18.68 -22.69 2.72
N PRO A 169 -19.67 -21.78 2.81
CA PRO A 169 -19.56 -20.61 3.67
C PRO A 169 -19.38 -21.04 5.13
N ILE A 170 -18.32 -20.57 5.77
CA ILE A 170 -18.05 -20.77 7.20
C ILE A 170 -18.22 -19.46 7.99
N PHE A 171 -18.32 -18.33 7.30
CA PHE A 171 -18.65 -17.03 7.88
C PHE A 171 -19.36 -16.15 6.87
N THR A 172 -20.43 -15.49 7.31
CA THR A 172 -21.09 -14.40 6.59
C THR A 172 -21.45 -13.28 7.57
N GLY A 173 -21.28 -12.05 7.15
CA GLY A 173 -21.70 -10.90 7.94
C GLY A 173 -21.77 -9.62 7.11
N ALA A 174 -22.67 -8.72 7.50
CA ALA A 174 -22.77 -7.37 6.97
C ALA A 174 -22.64 -6.37 8.12
N TYR A 175 -21.83 -5.35 7.93
CA TYR A 175 -21.34 -4.46 8.97
C TYR A 175 -21.44 -3.00 8.55
N GLY A 176 -21.71 -2.11 9.50
CA GLY A 176 -21.77 -0.66 9.29
C GLY A 176 -22.91 -0.22 8.35
N LEU A 177 -22.80 1.01 7.86
CA LEU A 177 -23.81 1.64 7.01
C LEU A 177 -23.41 1.61 5.52
N ALA A 178 -24.35 1.21 4.67
CA ALA A 178 -24.23 1.33 3.21
C ALA A 178 -24.37 2.79 2.74
N ASP A 179 -25.19 3.57 3.45
CA ASP A 179 -25.37 5.01 3.25
C ASP A 179 -25.34 5.69 4.62
N ARG A 180 -24.27 6.45 4.89
CA ARG A 180 -24.07 7.13 6.19
C ARG A 180 -25.06 8.28 6.40
N GLU A 181 -25.37 9.04 5.34
CA GLU A 181 -26.27 10.20 5.41
C GLU A 181 -27.70 9.74 5.70
N LYS A 182 -28.16 8.71 4.99
CA LYS A 182 -29.50 8.15 5.14
C LYS A 182 -29.60 7.09 6.24
N LYS A 183 -28.48 6.78 6.90
CA LYS A 183 -28.36 5.75 7.95
C LYS A 183 -28.88 4.39 7.49
N VAL A 184 -28.61 4.01 6.23
CA VAL A 184 -29.01 2.71 5.69
C VAL A 184 -27.97 1.67 6.08
N PRO A 185 -28.33 0.59 6.78
CA PRO A 185 -27.38 -0.47 7.14
C PRO A 185 -26.95 -1.29 5.93
N ASN A 186 -25.72 -1.82 5.97
CA ASN A 186 -25.30 -2.85 5.03
C ASN A 186 -26.11 -4.13 5.21
N LYS A 187 -26.33 -4.81 4.09
CA LYS A 187 -26.91 -6.16 4.00
C LYS A 187 -26.01 -7.04 3.16
N LEU A 188 -26.19 -8.36 3.23
CA LEU A 188 -25.39 -9.31 2.44
C LEU A 188 -25.56 -9.14 0.92
N ASP A 189 -26.67 -8.54 0.49
CA ASP A 189 -27.01 -8.22 -0.90
C ASP A 189 -26.74 -6.75 -1.27
N THR A 190 -26.12 -5.97 -0.38
CA THR A 190 -25.73 -4.59 -0.69
C THR A 190 -24.67 -4.58 -1.79
N GLN A 191 -24.96 -3.86 -2.87
CA GLN A 191 -24.02 -3.69 -3.97
C GLN A 191 -22.95 -2.66 -3.60
N VAL A 192 -21.68 -3.05 -3.76
CA VAL A 192 -20.52 -2.20 -3.54
C VAL A 192 -19.71 -2.06 -4.83
N ARG A 193 -19.04 -0.93 -5.00
CA ARG A 193 -18.06 -0.76 -6.08
C ARG A 193 -16.77 -1.44 -5.67
N ILE A 194 -16.40 -2.51 -6.38
CA ILE A 194 -15.17 -3.30 -6.10
C ILE A 194 -13.92 -2.75 -6.82
N GLY A 195 -14.03 -1.59 -7.47
CA GLY A 195 -12.94 -0.87 -8.12
C GLY A 195 -12.10 -1.75 -9.05
N SER A 196 -10.77 -1.74 -8.86
CA SER A 196 -9.82 -2.49 -9.70
C SER A 196 -10.03 -4.01 -9.73
N MET A 197 -10.79 -4.60 -8.80
CA MET A 197 -11.16 -6.02 -8.89
C MET A 197 -11.95 -6.31 -10.17
N ASN A 198 -12.64 -5.33 -10.76
CA ASN A 198 -13.36 -5.50 -12.03
C ASN A 198 -12.48 -5.96 -13.19
N LYS A 199 -11.17 -5.66 -13.16
CA LYS A 199 -10.23 -6.03 -14.24
C LYS A 199 -10.16 -7.53 -14.50
N MET A 200 -10.36 -8.36 -13.46
CA MET A 200 -10.33 -9.81 -13.63
C MET A 200 -11.48 -10.28 -14.53
N PHE A 201 -12.67 -9.68 -14.39
CA PHE A 201 -13.82 -10.01 -15.24
C PHE A 201 -13.60 -9.53 -16.68
N THR A 202 -13.03 -8.33 -16.85
CA THR A 202 -12.62 -7.84 -18.18
C THR A 202 -11.58 -8.77 -18.81
N ALA A 203 -10.58 -9.21 -18.05
CA ALA A 203 -9.57 -10.15 -18.54
C ALA A 203 -10.18 -11.48 -18.97
N VAL A 204 -11.11 -12.04 -18.18
CA VAL A 204 -11.85 -13.26 -18.55
C VAL A 204 -12.63 -13.06 -19.85
N ALA A 205 -13.36 -11.96 -20.00
CA ALA A 205 -14.11 -11.68 -21.23
C ALA A 205 -13.18 -11.57 -22.45
N VAL A 206 -12.03 -10.91 -22.32
CA VAL A 206 -11.00 -10.82 -23.36
C VAL A 206 -10.45 -12.21 -23.71
N LEU A 207 -10.11 -13.03 -22.70
CA LEU A 207 -9.61 -14.38 -22.91
C LEU A 207 -10.65 -15.31 -23.55
N GLN A 208 -11.94 -15.17 -23.22
CA GLN A 208 -13.03 -15.88 -23.89
C GLN A 208 -13.14 -15.49 -25.37
N LEU A 209 -13.02 -14.20 -25.70
CA LEU A 209 -12.98 -13.74 -27.09
C LEU A 209 -11.77 -14.30 -27.83
N ALA A 210 -10.62 -14.41 -27.15
CA ALA A 210 -9.41 -14.99 -27.72
C ALA A 210 -9.58 -16.49 -27.99
N GLN A 211 -10.20 -17.22 -27.05
CA GLN A 211 -10.50 -18.63 -27.17
C GLN A 211 -11.37 -18.95 -28.40
N VAL A 212 -12.36 -18.10 -28.71
CA VAL A 212 -13.21 -18.25 -29.89
C VAL A 212 -12.64 -17.59 -31.16
N GLY A 213 -11.38 -17.17 -31.13
CA GLY A 213 -10.67 -16.61 -32.30
C GLY A 213 -11.12 -15.21 -32.74
N LYS A 214 -11.97 -14.52 -31.97
CA LYS A 214 -12.43 -13.16 -32.29
C LYS A 214 -11.34 -12.11 -32.06
N ILE A 215 -10.45 -12.36 -31.11
CA ILE A 215 -9.26 -11.55 -30.90
C ILE A 215 -8.00 -12.44 -30.83
N LYS A 216 -6.81 -11.87 -31.07
CA LYS A 216 -5.53 -12.54 -30.78
C LYS A 216 -4.76 -11.70 -29.77
N LEU A 217 -4.18 -12.36 -28.77
CA LEU A 217 -3.46 -11.67 -27.70
C LEU A 217 -2.21 -10.93 -28.20
N SER A 218 -1.60 -11.44 -29.28
CA SER A 218 -0.45 -10.85 -29.95
C SER A 218 -0.79 -9.68 -30.89
N ASP A 219 -2.06 -9.47 -31.21
CA ASP A 219 -2.44 -8.41 -32.14
C ASP A 219 -2.31 -7.02 -31.46
N PRO A 220 -1.90 -5.98 -32.21
CA PRO A 220 -1.84 -4.62 -31.69
C PRO A 220 -3.25 -4.09 -31.39
N LEU A 221 -3.37 -3.27 -30.35
CA LEU A 221 -4.63 -2.68 -29.89
C LEU A 221 -5.38 -1.98 -31.02
N GLY A 222 -4.66 -1.23 -31.86
CA GLY A 222 -5.20 -0.45 -32.98
C GLY A 222 -5.88 -1.30 -34.05
N LYS A 223 -5.67 -2.63 -34.07
CA LYS A 223 -6.43 -3.55 -34.91
C LYS A 223 -7.90 -3.59 -34.53
N TYR A 224 -8.21 -3.46 -33.23
CA TYR A 224 -9.57 -3.54 -32.70
C TYR A 224 -10.15 -2.16 -32.34
N LEU A 225 -9.30 -1.22 -31.93
CA LEU A 225 -9.67 0.16 -31.58
C LEU A 225 -9.06 1.14 -32.59
N SER A 226 -9.65 1.21 -33.79
CA SER A 226 -9.13 2.02 -34.89
C SER A 226 -9.17 3.53 -34.62
N ASP A 227 -10.08 3.98 -33.76
CA ASP A 227 -10.27 5.36 -33.32
C ASP A 227 -9.46 5.74 -32.07
N TYR A 228 -8.63 4.84 -31.54
CA TYR A 228 -7.79 5.13 -30.38
C TYR A 228 -6.90 6.36 -30.65
N PRO A 229 -6.87 7.37 -29.75
CA PRO A 229 -6.28 8.68 -30.03
C PRO A 229 -4.76 8.64 -30.14
N ASN A 230 -4.09 7.80 -29.34
CA ASN A 230 -2.64 7.64 -29.40
C ASN A 230 -2.26 6.54 -30.41
N LYS A 231 -2.03 6.94 -31.65
CA LYS A 231 -1.72 6.03 -32.77
C LYS A 231 -0.42 5.26 -32.60
N GLU A 232 0.58 5.84 -31.94
CA GLU A 232 1.85 5.16 -31.66
C GLU A 232 1.64 4.00 -30.68
N LEU A 233 0.91 4.25 -29.60
CA LEU A 233 0.58 3.22 -28.63
C LEU A 233 -0.29 2.13 -29.28
N ALA A 234 -1.29 2.54 -30.06
CA ALA A 234 -2.21 1.62 -30.73
C ALA A 234 -1.49 0.64 -31.68
N SER A 235 -0.36 1.03 -32.29
CA SER A 235 0.39 0.15 -33.20
C SER A 235 1.41 -0.75 -32.50
N LYS A 236 1.88 -0.40 -31.30
CA LYS A 236 2.93 -1.14 -30.56
C LYS A 236 2.41 -2.00 -29.41
N VAL A 237 1.36 -1.55 -28.73
CA VAL A 237 0.81 -2.24 -27.56
C VAL A 237 -0.13 -3.34 -28.00
N THR A 238 0.15 -4.57 -27.58
CA THR A 238 -0.70 -5.74 -27.87
C THR A 238 -1.78 -5.90 -26.82
N ILE A 239 -2.78 -6.73 -27.11
CA ILE A 239 -3.78 -7.12 -26.10
C ILE A 239 -3.12 -7.79 -24.89
N HIS A 240 -2.08 -8.61 -25.11
CA HIS A 240 -1.29 -9.22 -24.03
C HIS A 240 -0.68 -8.15 -23.11
N HIS A 241 -0.04 -7.12 -23.67
CA HIS A 241 0.56 -6.04 -22.89
C HIS A 241 -0.45 -5.30 -22.01
N LEU A 242 -1.71 -5.15 -22.47
CA LEU A 242 -2.77 -4.55 -21.67
C LEU A 242 -3.20 -5.45 -20.50
N LEU A 243 -3.36 -6.75 -20.75
CA LEU A 243 -3.76 -7.73 -19.74
C LEU A 243 -2.70 -7.91 -18.64
N THR A 244 -1.42 -7.71 -18.97
CA THR A 244 -0.30 -7.86 -18.03
C THR A 244 0.23 -6.54 -17.50
N HIS A 245 -0.41 -5.41 -17.84
CA HIS A 245 0.03 -4.07 -17.46
C HIS A 245 1.46 -3.70 -17.89
N THR A 246 1.96 -4.26 -18.99
CA THR A 246 3.31 -4.03 -19.53
C THR A 246 3.32 -3.14 -20.78
N GLY A 247 2.19 -2.51 -21.11
CA GLY A 247 2.05 -1.68 -22.31
C GLY A 247 2.64 -0.27 -22.24
N GLY A 248 3.14 0.18 -21.08
CA GLY A 248 3.71 1.53 -20.94
C GLY A 248 2.68 2.64 -21.16
N THR A 249 1.41 2.40 -20.81
CA THR A 249 0.30 3.33 -21.06
C THR A 249 0.32 4.58 -20.19
N GLY A 250 1.27 4.67 -19.24
CA GLY A 250 1.40 5.77 -18.29
C GLY A 250 0.37 5.74 -17.17
N ASP A 251 0.61 6.57 -16.14
CA ASP A 251 -0.37 6.83 -15.08
C ASP A 251 -1.30 7.96 -15.51
N PHE A 252 -2.59 7.81 -15.25
CA PHE A 252 -3.55 8.89 -15.41
C PHE A 252 -3.84 9.62 -14.11
N PHE A 253 -3.53 9.03 -12.94
CA PHE A 253 -3.67 9.68 -11.65
C PHE A 253 -2.54 10.69 -11.45
N GLY A 254 -2.89 11.97 -11.57
CA GLY A 254 -1.98 13.08 -11.35
C GLY A 254 -2.74 14.38 -11.20
N PRO A 255 -2.04 15.52 -11.09
CA PRO A 255 -2.67 16.81 -10.80
C PRO A 255 -3.80 17.20 -11.77
N GLU A 256 -3.67 16.83 -13.05
CA GLU A 256 -4.70 17.06 -14.06
C GLU A 256 -5.95 16.21 -13.81
N PHE A 257 -5.79 14.95 -13.41
CA PHE A 257 -6.93 14.11 -13.01
C PHE A 257 -7.60 14.68 -11.78
N ASP A 258 -6.85 15.05 -10.75
CA ASP A 258 -7.44 15.57 -9.50
C ASP A 258 -8.27 16.83 -9.74
N LYS A 259 -7.78 17.71 -10.62
CA LYS A 259 -8.45 18.94 -11.02
C LYS A 259 -9.72 18.71 -11.85
N HIS A 260 -9.72 17.70 -12.71
CA HIS A 260 -10.78 17.46 -13.71
C HIS A 260 -11.58 16.18 -13.47
N GLN A 261 -11.41 15.47 -12.36
CA GLN A 261 -12.00 14.15 -12.10
C GLN A 261 -13.52 14.11 -12.27
N LEU A 262 -14.23 15.20 -11.95
CA LEU A 262 -15.69 15.31 -12.09
C LEU A 262 -16.14 15.59 -13.54
N GLU A 263 -15.22 16.00 -14.40
CA GLU A 263 -15.42 16.31 -15.82
C GLU A 263 -15.07 15.12 -16.73
N LEU A 264 -14.37 14.10 -16.21
CA LEU A 264 -14.00 12.87 -16.91
C LEU A 264 -15.20 11.94 -17.12
N ARG A 265 -16.08 12.33 -18.05
CA ARG A 265 -17.34 11.61 -18.34
C ARG A 265 -17.25 10.58 -19.46
N SER A 266 -16.10 10.48 -20.13
CA SER A 266 -15.91 9.56 -21.26
C SER A 266 -14.52 8.94 -21.28
N LEU A 267 -14.42 7.74 -21.85
CA LEU A 267 -13.14 7.04 -22.07
C LEU A 267 -12.18 7.92 -22.89
N PHE A 268 -12.68 8.61 -23.91
CA PHE A 268 -11.87 9.52 -24.72
C PHE A 268 -11.25 10.67 -23.93
N THR A 269 -11.98 11.21 -22.95
CA THR A 269 -11.45 12.28 -22.09
C THR A 269 -10.37 11.74 -21.16
N VAL A 270 -10.57 10.54 -20.58
CA VAL A 270 -9.59 9.87 -19.71
C VAL A 270 -8.30 9.50 -20.47
N LEU A 271 -8.44 9.01 -21.70
CA LEU A 271 -7.28 8.65 -22.53
C LEU A 271 -6.44 9.86 -22.97
N ARG A 272 -7.03 11.07 -23.02
CA ARG A 272 -6.29 12.31 -23.31
C ARG A 272 -5.49 12.82 -22.12
N THR A 273 -5.92 12.52 -20.89
CA THR A 273 -5.24 12.96 -19.67
C THR A 273 -4.08 12.05 -19.26
N ALA A 274 -4.07 10.80 -19.74
CA ALA A 274 -2.95 9.88 -19.53
C ALA A 274 -1.72 10.34 -20.34
N LYS A 275 -0.65 10.74 -19.64
CA LYS A 275 0.64 11.05 -20.27
C LYS A 275 1.37 9.74 -20.56
N THR A 276 1.86 9.57 -21.79
CA THR A 276 2.73 8.44 -22.14
C THR A 276 3.97 8.44 -21.24
N GLY A 277 4.22 7.34 -20.54
CA GLY A 277 5.39 7.15 -19.68
C GLY A 277 6.11 5.85 -20.03
N THR A 278 7.42 5.79 -19.78
CA THR A 278 8.28 4.62 -20.03
C THR A 278 8.08 3.48 -19.01
N SER A 279 7.17 3.64 -18.05
CA SER A 279 6.93 2.68 -16.98
C SER A 279 5.62 1.92 -17.19
N ALA A 280 5.66 0.62 -16.92
CA ALA A 280 4.49 -0.24 -16.79
C ALA A 280 3.59 0.31 -15.68
N VAL A 281 2.50 0.98 -16.05
CA VAL A 281 1.51 1.47 -15.10
C VAL A 281 0.21 0.71 -15.35
N CYS A 282 -0.37 0.21 -14.27
CA CYS A 282 -1.70 -0.37 -14.27
C CYS A 282 -2.65 0.68 -14.88
N LEU A 283 -3.57 0.33 -15.78
CA LEU A 283 -4.64 1.24 -16.19
C LEU A 283 -5.79 1.09 -15.17
N PRO A 284 -6.07 2.05 -14.28
CA PRO A 284 -7.21 1.95 -13.39
C PRO A 284 -8.55 1.97 -14.15
N GLU A 285 -9.49 1.24 -13.56
CA GLU A 285 -10.94 1.19 -13.81
C GLU A 285 -11.48 1.18 -15.25
N SER A 286 -12.20 0.10 -15.55
CA SER A 286 -13.27 0.09 -16.54
C SER A 286 -14.31 1.15 -16.17
N LEU A 287 -14.33 2.26 -16.92
CA LEU A 287 -15.45 3.20 -16.92
C LEU A 287 -16.74 2.38 -17.09
N THR A 288 -17.64 2.39 -16.11
CA THR A 288 -18.98 1.84 -16.31
C THR A 288 -19.73 2.78 -17.25
N ILE A 289 -19.57 2.56 -18.55
CA ILE A 289 -20.43 3.16 -19.57
C ILE A 289 -21.80 2.52 -19.36
N ARG A 290 -22.76 3.30 -18.83
CA ARG A 290 -24.16 2.92 -18.91
C ARG A 290 -24.52 2.82 -20.40
N PHE A 291 -24.61 1.61 -20.91
CA PHE A 291 -25.40 1.37 -22.12
C PHE A 291 -26.84 1.69 -21.74
N ARG A 292 -27.35 2.84 -22.20
CA ARG A 292 -28.80 3.00 -22.31
C ARG A 292 -29.23 1.98 -23.37
N HIS A 293 -30.10 1.05 -22.97
CA HIS A 293 -31.01 0.45 -23.93
C HIS A 293 -31.94 1.53 -24.49
#